data_AF-A0A949FB18-F1
#
_entry.id   AF-A0A949FB18-F1
#
_cell.length_a   1.000
_cell.length_b   1.000
_cell.length_c   1.000
_cell.angle_alpha   90.00
_cell.angle_beta   90.00
_cell.angle_gamma   90.00
#
_symmetry.space_group_name_H-M   'P 1'
#
loop_
_entity.id
_entity.type
_entity.pdbx_description
1 polymer ?
#
loop_
_entity_poly.entity_id
_entity_poly.type
_entity_poly.pdbx_seq_one_letter_code
_entity_poly.pdbx_strand_id
1 'polypeptide(L)'
;MKKSLSLTLLAIAGLILFSIASCGGSNEREAADTASEERVQYAQADYTYGYDEEVYDTYAEEEPAATNFKAFPIYTDGRSPDNHYILSGYMGDYSDIAVDPSSFDNPHSGTTSIKTVYSNKVSQGARWAGVYWQNPANNWGDRQGGYDLTGAAKLSFWARGENGGERIEEFKIGGITGAYADSDVAGIGPVLLTKEWKQYEIDLRGKDLSYISGGFCWATNLDVNPDGATFYLDDIRYE
;
A
#
# COMPACT_ATOMS: atom_id res chain seq x y z
N MET A 1 -7.42 1.56 -60.35
CA MET A 1 -6.18 1.10 -59.68
C MET A 1 -6.01 1.92 -58.41
N LYS A 2 -6.42 1.36 -57.26
CA LYS A 2 -6.32 2.00 -55.93
C LYS A 2 -5.01 1.52 -55.29
N LYS A 3 -4.15 2.45 -54.85
CA LYS A 3 -2.96 2.13 -54.05
C LYS A 3 -3.27 2.45 -52.59
N SER A 4 -3.26 1.44 -51.73
CA SER A 4 -3.31 1.57 -50.27
C SER A 4 -1.94 1.93 -49.72
N LEU A 5 -1.85 3.00 -48.93
CA LEU A 5 -0.70 3.27 -48.07
C LEU A 5 -1.01 2.64 -46.70
N SER A 6 -0.22 1.64 -46.31
CA SER A 6 -0.19 1.07 -44.96
C SER A 6 0.82 1.88 -44.13
N LEU A 7 0.36 2.47 -43.03
CA LEU A 7 1.17 3.23 -42.10
C LEU A 7 1.47 2.32 -40.89
N THR A 8 2.69 1.81 -40.81
CA THR A 8 3.17 0.99 -39.68
C THR A 8 3.67 1.93 -38.59
N LEU A 9 2.98 1.95 -37.46
CA LEU A 9 3.35 2.74 -36.27
C LEU A 9 4.32 1.91 -35.42
N LEU A 10 5.54 2.39 -35.25
CA LEU A 10 6.56 1.81 -34.37
C LEU A 10 6.22 2.20 -32.92
N ALA A 11 5.86 1.22 -32.07
CA ALA A 11 5.75 1.41 -30.63
C ALA A 11 7.11 1.07 -29.99
N ILE A 12 7.76 2.07 -29.40
CA ILE A 12 9.00 1.91 -28.63
C ILE A 12 8.58 1.55 -27.20
N ALA A 13 8.72 0.27 -26.83
CA ALA A 13 8.55 -0.19 -25.45
C ALA A 13 9.83 0.11 -24.65
N GLY A 14 9.71 0.96 -23.63
CA GLY A 14 10.76 1.21 -22.64
C GLY A 14 10.88 0.03 -21.69
N LEU A 15 12.01 -0.68 -21.78
CA LEU A 15 12.34 -1.82 -20.92
C LEU A 15 12.98 -1.30 -19.61
N ILE A 16 12.25 -1.35 -18.50
CA ILE A 16 12.80 -1.09 -17.16
C ILE A 16 13.41 -2.40 -16.66
N LEU A 17 14.75 -2.46 -16.63
CA LEU A 17 15.52 -3.57 -16.07
C LEU A 17 15.58 -3.45 -14.55
N PHE A 18 14.91 -4.36 -13.84
CA PHE A 18 15.18 -4.62 -12.42
C PHE A 18 16.45 -5.47 -12.29
N SER A 19 17.50 -4.89 -11.71
CA SER A 19 18.73 -5.61 -11.37
C SER A 19 18.61 -6.20 -9.97
N ILE A 20 18.41 -7.51 -9.86
CA ILE A 20 18.61 -8.25 -8.61
C ILE A 20 20.06 -8.72 -8.54
N ALA A 21 20.87 -8.04 -7.75
CA ALA A 21 22.13 -8.56 -7.27
C ALA A 21 21.88 -9.28 -5.94
N SER A 22 21.96 -10.62 -5.95
CA SER A 22 22.12 -11.41 -4.73
C SER A 22 23.27 -12.37 -4.94
N CYS A 23 24.39 -12.06 -4.29
CA CYS A 23 25.60 -12.87 -4.24
C CYS A 23 25.33 -14.16 -3.45
N GLY A 24 25.84 -15.28 -3.97
CA GLY A 24 25.68 -16.60 -3.37
C GLY A 24 26.76 -17.01 -2.36
N GLY A 25 26.54 -18.22 -1.81
CA GLY A 25 27.50 -19.10 -1.15
C GLY A 25 27.79 -18.75 0.32
N SER A 26 27.91 -19.66 1.29
CA SER A 26 28.03 -21.13 1.27
C SER A 26 27.87 -21.68 2.70
N ASN A 27 27.56 -22.99 2.75
CA ASN A 27 27.52 -23.90 3.90
C ASN A 27 28.52 -23.64 5.06
N GLU A 28 28.10 -23.98 6.28
CA GLU A 28 28.87 -24.87 7.15
C GLU A 28 27.96 -25.57 8.18
N ARG A 29 28.13 -26.90 8.26
CA ARG A 29 27.60 -27.80 9.29
C ARG A 29 28.78 -28.15 10.20
N GLU A 30 28.58 -28.17 11.52
CA GLU A 30 28.85 -29.32 12.40
C GLU A 30 28.69 -28.88 13.87
N ALA A 31 27.80 -29.59 14.57
CA ALA A 31 27.68 -29.54 16.01
C ALA A 31 27.76 -30.98 16.52
N ALA A 32 28.80 -31.28 17.28
CA ALA A 32 28.82 -32.28 18.35
C ALA A 32 30.23 -32.32 18.95
N ASP A 33 30.38 -31.93 20.21
CA ASP A 33 31.18 -32.75 21.11
C ASP A 33 30.63 -32.64 22.54
N THR A 34 30.52 -33.80 23.17
CA THR A 34 29.97 -34.07 24.49
C THR A 34 31.09 -34.68 25.30
N ALA A 35 31.42 -34.07 26.44
CA ALA A 35 31.85 -34.68 27.70
C ALA A 35 32.78 -33.72 28.44
N SER A 36 32.43 -33.34 29.66
CA SER A 36 32.90 -34.03 30.87
C SER A 36 32.58 -33.19 32.09
N GLU A 37 31.82 -33.77 33.02
CA GLU A 37 31.62 -33.23 34.36
C GLU A 37 32.89 -33.43 35.18
N GLU A 38 33.49 -32.34 35.67
CA GLU A 38 34.38 -32.37 36.84
C GLU A 38 33.95 -31.28 37.82
N ARG A 39 33.58 -31.72 39.03
CA ARG A 39 33.33 -30.85 40.18
C ARG A 39 34.66 -30.42 40.79
N VAL A 40 34.85 -29.11 40.97
CA VAL A 40 35.75 -28.57 42.00
C VAL A 40 35.02 -27.47 42.77
N GLN A 41 35.00 -27.63 44.08
CA GLN A 41 34.40 -26.73 45.08
C GLN A 41 35.47 -25.76 45.62
N TYR A 42 34.98 -24.71 46.30
CA TYR A 42 35.69 -23.71 47.15
C TYR A 42 36.18 -22.48 46.37
N ALA A 43 35.97 -21.22 46.79
CA ALA A 43 35.53 -20.64 48.06
C ALA A 43 34.78 -19.32 47.80
N GLN A 44 33.94 -18.88 48.75
CA GLN A 44 33.35 -17.53 48.76
C GLN A 44 34.46 -16.48 48.85
N ALA A 45 34.54 -15.64 47.82
CA ALA A 45 35.23 -14.36 47.88
C ALA A 45 34.15 -13.28 47.82
N ASP A 46 33.99 -12.56 48.93
CA ASP A 46 33.17 -11.36 49.01
C ASP A 46 33.82 -10.28 48.14
N TYR A 47 33.23 -10.03 46.97
CA TYR A 47 33.52 -8.87 46.14
C TYR A 47 32.26 -8.03 46.01
N THR A 48 32.16 -7.02 46.87
CA THR A 48 31.23 -5.90 46.69
C THR A 48 31.75 -5.03 45.54
N TYR A 49 31.16 -5.19 44.36
CA TYR A 49 31.27 -4.20 43.28
C TYR A 49 30.24 -3.11 43.53
N GLY A 50 30.72 -1.86 43.58
CA GLY A 50 29.88 -0.68 43.63
C GLY A 50 29.00 -0.61 42.39
N TYR A 51 27.71 -0.34 42.62
CA TYR A 51 26.79 0.06 41.57
C TYR A 51 27.22 1.44 41.09
N ASP A 52 27.89 1.49 39.93
CA ASP A 52 27.91 2.71 39.14
C ASP A 52 26.54 2.78 38.44
N GLU A 53 25.75 3.76 38.85
CA GLU A 53 24.43 4.07 38.32
C GLU A 53 24.59 4.49 36.85
N GLU A 54 24.57 3.52 35.92
CA GLU A 54 24.43 3.85 34.51
C GLU A 54 23.05 4.48 34.32
N VAL A 55 23.09 5.79 34.06
CA VAL A 55 21.98 6.61 33.63
C VAL A 55 21.47 6.02 32.32
N TYR A 56 20.46 5.16 32.41
CA TYR A 56 19.63 4.80 31.28
C TYR A 56 18.88 6.08 30.88
N ASP A 57 19.44 6.78 29.92
CA ASP A 57 18.76 7.84 29.20
C ASP A 57 17.60 7.17 28.46
N THR A 58 16.44 7.16 29.12
CA THR A 58 15.20 6.68 28.56
C THR A 58 14.85 7.61 27.41
N TYR A 59 15.20 7.19 26.19
CA TYR A 59 14.63 7.73 24.97
C TYR A 59 13.13 7.43 24.99
N ALA A 60 12.36 8.31 25.63
CA ALA A 60 10.95 8.40 25.39
C ALA A 60 10.81 8.69 23.89
N GLU A 61 10.31 7.72 23.13
CA GLU A 61 9.75 8.01 21.81
C GLU A 61 8.65 9.04 22.07
N GLU A 62 8.92 10.31 21.75
CA GLU A 62 7.90 11.35 21.81
C GLU A 62 6.79 10.95 20.84
N GLU A 63 5.72 10.37 21.37
CA GLU A 63 4.45 10.21 20.67
C GLU A 63 4.13 11.57 20.04
N PRO A 64 4.07 11.67 18.70
CA PRO A 64 3.88 12.96 18.05
C PRO A 64 2.59 13.57 18.56
N ALA A 65 2.68 14.84 18.98
CA ALA A 65 1.55 15.60 19.50
C ALA A 65 0.33 15.43 18.57
N ALA A 66 -0.80 15.02 19.15
CA ALA A 66 -2.04 14.78 18.43
C ALA A 66 -2.33 15.95 17.48
N THR A 67 -2.23 15.70 16.18
CA THR A 67 -2.58 16.69 15.17
C THR A 67 -4.08 16.93 15.28
N ASN A 68 -4.53 18.19 15.33
CA ASN A 68 -5.95 18.54 15.33
C ASN A 68 -6.57 18.39 13.92
N PHE A 69 -6.12 17.37 13.17
CA PHE A 69 -6.57 17.10 11.82
C PHE A 69 -8.00 16.57 11.86
N LYS A 70 -8.88 17.20 11.09
CA LYS A 70 -10.24 16.69 10.93
C LYS A 70 -10.19 15.58 9.90
N ALA A 71 -10.66 14.39 10.28
CA ALA A 71 -10.75 13.24 9.38
C ALA A 71 -11.33 13.63 8.02
N PHE A 72 -10.67 13.17 6.96
CA PHE A 72 -11.01 13.49 5.58
C PHE A 72 -11.37 12.20 4.81
N PRO A 73 -12.68 11.90 4.67
CA PRO A 73 -13.13 10.65 4.05
C PRO A 73 -12.92 10.64 2.53
N ILE A 74 -12.35 9.55 2.03
CA ILE A 74 -12.42 9.18 0.62
C ILE A 74 -13.66 8.32 0.39
N TYR A 75 -13.96 7.41 1.31
CA TYR A 75 -15.14 6.57 1.28
C TYR A 75 -15.69 6.30 2.69
N THR A 76 -16.96 6.66 2.90
CA THR A 76 -17.76 6.27 4.07
C THR A 76 -18.89 5.31 3.68
N ASP A 77 -19.57 5.60 2.57
CA ASP A 77 -20.65 4.81 1.99
C ASP A 77 -20.83 5.26 0.54
N GLY A 78 -21.35 4.42 -0.36
CA GLY A 78 -21.38 4.68 -1.81
C GLY A 78 -22.13 5.93 -2.27
N ARG A 79 -23.02 6.47 -1.43
CA ARG A 79 -23.76 7.74 -1.68
C ARG A 79 -23.48 8.81 -0.65
N SER A 80 -22.47 8.62 0.19
CA SER A 80 -22.19 9.55 1.26
C SER A 80 -21.72 10.89 0.70
N PRO A 81 -22.34 12.02 1.10
CA PRO A 81 -22.02 13.35 0.57
C PRO A 81 -20.67 13.89 1.05
N ASP A 82 -20.04 13.23 2.03
CA ASP A 82 -18.73 13.55 2.58
C ASP A 82 -17.58 12.79 1.91
N ASN A 83 -17.86 11.92 0.93
CA ASN A 83 -16.82 11.27 0.14
C ASN A 83 -16.07 12.31 -0.70
N HIS A 84 -14.74 12.24 -0.66
CA HIS A 84 -13.85 13.02 -1.50
C HIS A 84 -13.17 12.13 -2.55
N TYR A 85 -12.59 12.79 -3.55
CA TYR A 85 -11.99 12.15 -4.73
C TYR A 85 -12.98 11.31 -5.57
N ILE A 86 -12.56 10.95 -6.78
CA ILE A 86 -13.38 10.22 -7.75
C ILE A 86 -12.57 9.03 -8.26
N LEU A 87 -13.11 7.83 -8.07
CA LEU A 87 -12.55 6.58 -8.63
C LEU A 87 -12.57 6.65 -10.16
N SER A 88 -11.43 7.04 -10.74
CA SER A 88 -11.34 7.36 -12.17
C SER A 88 -9.97 7.12 -12.78
N GLY A 89 -8.93 6.95 -11.95
CA GLY A 89 -7.57 6.75 -12.44
C GLY A 89 -7.26 5.29 -12.73
N TYR A 90 -7.92 4.71 -13.72
CA TYR A 90 -7.69 3.33 -14.13
C TYR A 90 -6.34 3.16 -14.84
N MET A 91 -5.60 2.10 -14.50
CA MET A 91 -4.24 1.84 -14.98
C MET A 91 -4.03 0.37 -15.39
N GLY A 92 -3.01 0.14 -16.22
CA GLY A 92 -2.61 -1.20 -16.65
C GLY A 92 -3.68 -1.87 -17.51
N ASP A 93 -3.99 -3.13 -17.23
CA ASP A 93 -5.06 -3.89 -17.85
C ASP A 93 -6.44 -3.41 -17.36
N TYR A 94 -6.75 -2.13 -17.53
CA TYR A 94 -7.92 -1.49 -16.94
C TYR A 94 -9.26 -2.08 -17.40
N SER A 95 -9.33 -2.73 -18.57
CA SER A 95 -10.55 -3.42 -19.01
C SER A 95 -10.82 -4.70 -18.23
N ASP A 96 -9.87 -5.16 -17.43
CA ASP A 96 -10.01 -6.32 -16.56
C ASP A 96 -10.52 -5.94 -15.17
N ILE A 97 -10.73 -4.65 -14.90
CA ILE A 97 -11.21 -4.11 -13.64
C ILE A 97 -12.70 -3.81 -13.74
N ALA A 98 -13.49 -4.32 -12.80
CA ALA A 98 -14.85 -3.87 -12.54
C ALA A 98 -14.97 -3.41 -11.09
N VAL A 99 -15.58 -2.25 -10.87
CA VAL A 99 -15.83 -1.72 -9.53
C VAL A 99 -17.32 -1.44 -9.35
N ASP A 100 -17.87 -1.99 -8.27
CA ASP A 100 -19.18 -1.60 -7.72
C ASP A 100 -18.92 -0.77 -6.45
N PRO A 101 -19.08 0.57 -6.51
CA PRO A 101 -18.79 1.45 -5.38
C PRO A 101 -19.90 1.44 -4.31
N SER A 102 -20.97 0.67 -4.50
CA SER A 102 -22.14 0.65 -3.59
C SER A 102 -22.61 -0.78 -3.33
N SER A 103 -21.67 -1.68 -3.06
CA SER A 103 -21.97 -3.08 -2.83
C SER A 103 -22.57 -3.30 -1.43
N PHE A 104 -23.72 -3.95 -1.36
CA PHE A 104 -24.36 -4.32 -0.10
C PHE A 104 -23.80 -5.63 0.50
N ASP A 105 -22.78 -6.19 -0.12
CA ASP A 105 -22.20 -7.48 0.23
C ASP A 105 -21.26 -7.36 1.43
N ASN A 106 -21.81 -7.59 2.62
CA ASN A 106 -21.10 -7.61 3.90
C ASN A 106 -20.15 -6.41 4.08
N PRO A 107 -20.68 -5.17 4.07
CA PRO A 107 -19.87 -3.97 4.33
C PRO A 107 -19.29 -4.02 5.74
N HIS A 108 -18.15 -3.35 5.97
CA HIS A 108 -17.55 -3.27 7.30
C HIS A 108 -18.37 -2.33 8.19
N SER A 109 -18.70 -1.16 7.66
CA SER A 109 -19.52 -0.13 8.30
C SER A 109 -20.67 0.29 7.39
N GLY A 110 -21.62 1.04 7.93
CA GLY A 110 -22.67 1.66 7.11
C GLY A 110 -23.54 0.64 6.36
N THR A 111 -23.83 0.93 5.10
CA THR A 111 -24.75 0.13 4.27
C THR A 111 -24.12 -0.47 3.03
N THR A 112 -22.97 0.05 2.61
CA THR A 112 -22.28 -0.33 1.38
C THR A 112 -20.78 -0.29 1.55
N SER A 113 -20.09 -1.13 0.78
CA SER A 113 -18.64 -1.10 0.60
C SER A 113 -18.30 -1.04 -0.88
N ILE A 114 -17.03 -0.81 -1.21
CA ILE A 114 -16.54 -0.88 -2.59
C ILE A 114 -16.16 -2.33 -2.88
N LYS A 115 -16.81 -2.95 -3.87
CA LYS A 115 -16.38 -4.24 -4.42
C LYS A 115 -15.56 -4.04 -5.68
N THR A 116 -14.37 -4.61 -5.69
CA THR A 116 -13.46 -4.61 -6.84
C THR A 116 -13.26 -6.02 -7.36
N VAL A 117 -13.30 -6.18 -8.68
CA VAL A 117 -12.99 -7.41 -9.40
C VAL A 117 -11.88 -7.14 -10.40
N TYR A 118 -10.79 -7.87 -10.31
CA TYR A 118 -9.72 -7.98 -11.31
C TYR A 118 -9.79 -9.36 -11.96
N SER A 119 -10.00 -9.41 -13.28
CA SER A 119 -10.26 -10.64 -14.03
C SER A 119 -9.09 -11.19 -14.83
N ASN A 120 -7.90 -10.57 -14.73
CA ASN A 120 -6.59 -11.02 -15.26
C ASN A 120 -6.53 -11.52 -16.72
N LYS A 121 -7.42 -11.05 -17.60
CA LYS A 121 -7.47 -11.44 -19.02
C LYS A 121 -6.31 -10.89 -19.84
N VAL A 122 -5.54 -9.96 -19.28
CA VAL A 122 -4.42 -9.27 -19.93
C VAL A 122 -4.92 -8.45 -21.13
N SER A 123 -6.07 -7.77 -20.97
CA SER A 123 -6.77 -7.11 -22.08
C SER A 123 -5.96 -5.99 -22.75
N GLN A 124 -5.00 -5.38 -22.05
CA GLN A 124 -4.10 -4.33 -22.58
C GLN A 124 -2.65 -4.81 -22.74
N GLY A 125 -2.32 -6.05 -22.36
CA GLY A 125 -0.95 -6.55 -22.43
C GLY A 125 -0.06 -6.21 -21.23
N ALA A 126 -0.58 -5.52 -20.20
CA ALA A 126 0.23 -4.98 -19.11
C ALA A 126 0.61 -6.03 -18.07
N ARG A 127 -0.24 -7.05 -17.85
CA ARG A 127 -0.14 -8.08 -16.80
C ARG A 127 -0.27 -7.53 -15.37
N TRP A 128 -0.64 -6.26 -15.22
CA TRP A 128 -0.94 -5.60 -13.96
C TRP A 128 -2.10 -4.64 -14.14
N ALA A 129 -2.80 -4.32 -13.06
CA ALA A 129 -3.94 -3.42 -13.09
C ALA A 129 -4.05 -2.66 -11.77
N GLY A 130 -4.60 -1.45 -11.81
CA GLY A 130 -4.79 -0.63 -10.62
C GLY A 130 -5.74 0.53 -10.86
N VAL A 131 -6.19 1.15 -9.78
CA VAL A 131 -7.12 2.28 -9.83
C VAL A 131 -6.75 3.32 -8.78
N TYR A 132 -6.72 4.58 -9.21
CA TYR A 132 -6.67 5.76 -8.34
C TYR A 132 -8.05 6.39 -8.13
N TRP A 133 -8.26 6.86 -6.91
CA TRP A 133 -9.20 7.92 -6.57
C TRP A 133 -8.50 9.27 -6.80
N GLN A 134 -9.07 10.10 -7.68
CA GLN A 134 -8.42 11.31 -8.18
C GLN A 134 -9.27 12.56 -7.94
N ASN A 135 -8.61 13.71 -7.78
CA ASN A 135 -9.25 15.02 -7.76
C ASN A 135 -8.58 16.00 -8.74
N PRO A 136 -9.35 16.58 -9.70
CA PRO A 136 -10.65 16.10 -10.16
C PRO A 136 -10.55 14.70 -10.82
N ALA A 137 -11.68 14.16 -11.30
CA ALA A 137 -11.68 12.88 -12.01
C ALA A 137 -10.70 12.89 -13.20
N ASN A 138 -9.98 11.77 -13.38
CA ASN A 138 -8.99 11.58 -14.44
C ASN A 138 -7.82 12.58 -14.41
N ASN A 139 -7.49 13.14 -13.25
CA ASN A 139 -6.36 14.07 -13.11
C ASN A 139 -5.04 13.29 -13.01
N TRP A 140 -4.23 13.33 -14.08
CA TRP A 140 -2.89 12.72 -14.12
C TRP A 140 -1.78 13.77 -13.99
N GLY A 141 -2.03 14.83 -13.21
CA GLY A 141 -1.09 15.92 -12.99
C GLY A 141 -1.05 16.96 -14.12
N ASP A 142 -1.97 16.87 -15.08
CA ASP A 142 -2.12 17.80 -16.20
C ASP A 142 -2.96 19.04 -15.85
N ARG A 143 -3.66 19.02 -14.71
CA ARG A 143 -4.55 20.10 -14.27
C ARG A 143 -4.54 20.28 -12.76
N GLN A 144 -4.90 21.50 -12.35
CA GLN A 144 -5.10 21.82 -10.94
C GLN A 144 -6.29 21.05 -10.35
N GLY A 145 -6.17 20.72 -9.08
CA GLY A 145 -7.14 20.00 -8.27
C GLY A 145 -6.55 19.80 -6.90
N GLY A 146 -6.51 18.55 -6.46
CA GLY A 146 -5.88 18.14 -5.22
C GLY A 146 -6.51 18.75 -3.96
N TYR A 147 -6.10 18.20 -2.83
CA TYR A 147 -6.45 18.73 -1.51
C TYR A 147 -5.18 18.98 -0.70
N ASP A 148 -5.24 19.99 0.16
CA ASP A 148 -4.28 20.18 1.23
C ASP A 148 -4.72 19.30 2.41
N LEU A 149 -3.92 18.28 2.70
CA LEU A 149 -4.14 17.31 3.77
C LEU A 149 -3.04 17.44 4.85
N THR A 150 -2.38 18.60 4.93
CA THR A 150 -1.36 18.90 5.93
C THR A 150 -1.90 18.64 7.34
N GLY A 151 -1.16 17.86 8.12
CA GLY A 151 -1.52 17.48 9.49
C GLY A 151 -2.14 16.09 9.62
N ALA A 152 -2.50 15.43 8.53
CA ALA A 152 -2.82 14.00 8.58
C ALA A 152 -1.56 13.21 8.97
N ALA A 153 -1.69 12.36 9.98
CA ALA A 153 -0.64 11.47 10.44
C ALA A 153 -0.71 10.10 9.76
N LYS A 154 -1.88 9.70 9.26
CA LYS A 154 -2.08 8.43 8.57
C LYS A 154 -3.23 8.48 7.55
N LEU A 155 -3.26 7.50 6.67
CA LEU A 155 -4.49 7.09 5.98
C LEU A 155 -4.87 5.70 6.51
N SER A 156 -6.12 5.53 6.94
CA SER A 156 -6.66 4.24 7.35
C SER A 156 -7.76 3.77 6.40
N PHE A 157 -7.86 2.44 6.25
CA PHE A 157 -8.88 1.80 5.44
C PHE A 157 -9.12 0.36 5.89
N TRP A 158 -10.29 -0.17 5.59
CA TRP A 158 -10.61 -1.58 5.80
C TRP A 158 -10.57 -2.32 4.48
N ALA A 159 -10.03 -3.54 4.50
CA ALA A 159 -10.02 -4.41 3.34
C ALA A 159 -10.27 -5.87 3.70
N ARG A 160 -10.96 -6.59 2.80
CA ARG A 160 -11.09 -8.05 2.82
C ARG A 160 -11.04 -8.62 1.41
N GLY A 161 -10.58 -9.85 1.28
CA GLY A 161 -10.71 -10.65 0.07
C GLY A 161 -12.03 -11.41 0.04
N GLU A 162 -12.48 -11.82 -1.14
CA GLU A 162 -13.64 -12.70 -1.29
C GLU A 162 -13.33 -14.12 -0.78
N ASN A 163 -12.16 -14.63 -1.17
CA ASN A 163 -11.71 -15.97 -0.83
C ASN A 163 -10.62 -15.98 0.24
N GLY A 164 -10.00 -14.83 0.51
CA GLY A 164 -8.77 -14.76 1.28
C GLY A 164 -7.59 -15.32 0.47
N GLY A 165 -6.44 -14.68 0.61
CA GLY A 165 -5.26 -14.98 -0.20
C GLY A 165 -5.12 -14.10 -1.44
N GLU A 166 -6.12 -13.28 -1.79
CA GLU A 166 -5.95 -12.21 -2.76
C GLU A 166 -4.81 -11.29 -2.32
N ARG A 167 -3.84 -11.05 -3.22
CA ARG A 167 -2.66 -10.25 -2.91
C ARG A 167 -2.71 -8.92 -3.65
N ILE A 168 -2.71 -7.82 -2.91
CA ILE A 168 -2.60 -6.47 -3.47
C ILE A 168 -1.14 -6.05 -3.32
N GLU A 169 -0.48 -5.69 -4.41
CA GLU A 169 0.95 -5.36 -4.38
C GLU A 169 1.21 -4.03 -3.70
N GLU A 170 0.32 -3.06 -3.90
CA GLU A 170 0.48 -1.71 -3.38
C GLU A 170 -0.89 -1.12 -3.04
N PHE A 171 -0.98 -0.55 -1.84
CA PHE A 171 -1.92 0.51 -1.53
C PHE A 171 -1.13 1.79 -1.29
N LYS A 172 -1.53 2.91 -1.88
CA LYS A 172 -0.80 4.17 -1.74
C LYS A 172 -1.66 5.43 -1.85
N ILE A 173 -1.07 6.54 -1.46
CA ILE A 173 -1.53 7.91 -1.70
C ILE A 173 -0.47 8.66 -2.49
N GLY A 174 -0.87 9.73 -3.17
CA GLY A 174 0.02 10.62 -3.87
C GLY A 174 0.73 9.96 -5.07
N GLY A 175 1.85 10.55 -5.46
CA GLY A 175 2.71 10.04 -6.52
C GLY A 175 2.25 10.32 -7.96
N ILE A 176 1.15 11.07 -8.17
CA ILE A 176 0.81 11.57 -9.51
C ILE A 176 1.81 12.67 -9.89
N THR A 177 2.46 12.51 -11.03
CA THR A 177 3.46 13.46 -11.54
C THR A 177 2.89 14.35 -12.64
N GLY A 178 3.46 15.52 -12.89
CA GLY A 178 3.05 16.39 -14.00
C GLY A 178 3.34 17.86 -13.70
N ALA A 179 2.64 18.76 -14.39
CA ALA A 179 2.68 20.19 -14.09
C ALA A 179 2.07 20.52 -12.73
N TYR A 180 1.10 19.71 -12.29
CA TYR A 180 0.44 19.76 -11.00
C TYR A 180 0.67 18.44 -10.26
N ALA A 181 1.95 18.14 -9.98
CA ALA A 181 2.35 16.92 -9.30
C ALA A 181 1.88 16.91 -7.84
N ASP A 182 1.62 15.71 -7.32
CA ASP A 182 1.45 15.48 -5.89
C ASP A 182 2.74 15.85 -5.14
N SER A 183 2.55 16.47 -3.97
CA SER A 183 3.63 16.94 -3.11
C SER A 183 4.49 15.81 -2.55
N ASP A 184 3.90 14.64 -2.29
CA ASP A 184 4.63 13.44 -1.82
C ASP A 184 3.87 12.15 -2.22
N VAL A 185 4.41 11.01 -1.81
CA VAL A 185 3.87 9.66 -1.99
C VAL A 185 4.13 8.83 -0.73
N ALA A 186 3.17 8.02 -0.34
CA ALA A 186 3.30 7.04 0.73
C ALA A 186 2.43 5.82 0.44
N GLY A 187 2.84 4.64 0.89
CA GLY A 187 2.10 3.42 0.65
C GLY A 187 2.59 2.23 1.45
N ILE A 188 1.82 1.15 1.39
CA ILE A 188 2.14 -0.16 1.97
C ILE A 188 1.99 -1.24 0.90
N GLY A 189 2.71 -2.34 1.07
CA GLY A 189 2.63 -3.46 0.16
C GLY A 189 3.81 -4.43 0.30
N PRO A 190 3.66 -5.70 -0.10
CA PRO A 190 2.40 -6.32 -0.51
C PRO A 190 1.46 -6.59 0.68
N VAL A 191 0.16 -6.58 0.44
CA VAL A 191 -0.87 -6.94 1.42
C VAL A 191 -1.59 -8.21 0.97
N LEU A 192 -1.55 -9.24 1.83
CA LEU A 192 -2.30 -10.48 1.65
C LEU A 192 -3.64 -10.37 2.38
N LEU A 193 -4.74 -10.31 1.65
CA LEU A 193 -6.06 -10.11 2.22
C LEU A 193 -6.60 -11.38 2.87
N THR A 194 -7.34 -11.22 3.95
CA THR A 194 -8.12 -12.28 4.58
C THR A 194 -9.58 -12.20 4.17
N LYS A 195 -10.35 -13.27 4.38
CA LYS A 195 -11.82 -13.23 4.23
C LYS A 195 -12.48 -12.25 5.18
N GLU A 196 -11.93 -12.12 6.39
CA GLU A 196 -12.41 -11.17 7.39
C GLU A 196 -11.89 -9.78 7.11
N TRP A 197 -12.71 -8.78 7.40
CA TRP A 197 -12.33 -7.37 7.41
C TRP A 197 -11.15 -7.14 8.35
N LYS A 198 -10.12 -6.47 7.83
CA LYS A 198 -8.99 -5.97 8.62
C LYS A 198 -8.72 -4.52 8.28
N GLN A 199 -8.35 -3.76 9.31
CA GLN A 199 -7.89 -2.40 9.14
C GLN A 199 -6.41 -2.39 8.74
N TYR A 200 -6.07 -1.51 7.82
CA TYR A 200 -4.72 -1.22 7.37
C TYR A 200 -4.49 0.29 7.46
N GLU A 201 -3.22 0.66 7.64
CA GLU A 201 -2.81 2.05 7.78
C GLU A 201 -1.57 2.33 6.92
N ILE A 202 -1.54 3.50 6.29
CA ILE A 202 -0.37 4.07 5.64
C ILE A 202 0.12 5.21 6.55
N ASP A 203 1.36 5.12 7.04
CA ASP A 203 1.99 6.18 7.84
C ASP A 203 2.30 7.39 6.96
N LEU A 204 1.81 8.56 7.37
CA LEU A 204 1.99 9.83 6.66
C LEU A 204 2.82 10.84 7.47
N ARG A 205 3.33 10.46 8.65
CA ARG A 205 4.14 11.36 9.46
C ARG A 205 5.39 11.81 8.70
N GLY A 206 5.62 13.11 8.70
CA GLY A 206 6.75 13.73 8.00
C GLY A 206 6.59 13.84 6.48
N LYS A 207 5.44 13.45 5.92
CA LYS A 207 5.12 13.65 4.49
C LYS A 207 4.67 15.07 4.20
N ASP A 208 5.02 15.58 3.03
CA ASP A 208 4.41 16.79 2.50
C ASP A 208 3.06 16.44 1.88
N LEU A 209 1.98 16.90 2.53
CA LEU A 209 0.61 16.65 2.10
C LEU A 209 -0.10 17.93 1.66
N SER A 210 0.66 18.98 1.34
CA SER A 210 0.12 20.30 0.96
C SER A 210 -0.65 20.28 -0.36
N TYR A 211 -0.43 19.26 -1.20
CA TYR A 211 -1.16 19.06 -2.44
C TYR A 211 -1.21 17.57 -2.83
N ILE A 212 -2.36 16.92 -2.67
CA ILE A 212 -2.59 15.52 -3.04
C ILE A 212 -3.80 15.40 -3.97
N SER A 213 -3.56 15.12 -5.24
CA SER A 213 -4.54 14.84 -6.29
C SER A 213 -4.85 13.35 -6.45
N GLY A 214 -3.90 12.45 -6.17
CA GLY A 214 -4.13 11.01 -6.06
C GLY A 214 -4.43 10.59 -4.62
N GLY A 215 -5.70 10.59 -4.21
CA GLY A 215 -6.09 10.38 -2.81
C GLY A 215 -5.91 8.96 -2.28
N PHE A 216 -6.16 7.95 -3.11
CA PHE A 216 -5.93 6.55 -2.73
C PHE A 216 -5.79 5.71 -3.99
N CYS A 217 -4.98 4.66 -3.91
CA CYS A 217 -4.69 3.79 -5.02
C CYS A 217 -4.51 2.37 -4.52
N TRP A 218 -4.93 1.41 -5.33
CA TRP A 218 -4.47 0.04 -5.23
C TRP A 218 -3.90 -0.42 -6.59
N ALA A 219 -2.94 -1.33 -6.54
CA ALA A 219 -2.44 -2.03 -7.72
C ALA A 219 -2.13 -3.49 -7.41
N THR A 220 -2.35 -4.37 -8.39
CA THR A 220 -1.97 -5.78 -8.33
C THR A 220 -1.58 -6.31 -9.71
N ASN A 221 -1.17 -7.56 -9.79
CA ASN A 221 -0.74 -8.20 -11.03
C ASN A 221 -1.20 -9.65 -11.17
N LEU A 222 -1.08 -10.16 -12.39
CA LEU A 222 -1.44 -11.52 -12.76
C LEU A 222 -0.59 -12.57 -12.04
N ASP A 223 0.70 -12.30 -11.82
CA ASP A 223 1.63 -13.28 -11.27
C ASP A 223 1.27 -13.64 -9.82
N VAL A 224 0.72 -12.69 -9.05
CA VAL A 224 0.28 -12.92 -7.67
C VAL A 224 -1.22 -13.23 -7.53
N ASN A 225 -2.02 -12.99 -8.57
CA ASN A 225 -3.43 -13.39 -8.65
C ASN A 225 -3.74 -14.09 -10.00
N PRO A 226 -3.26 -15.32 -10.20
CA PRO A 226 -3.37 -16.04 -11.48
C PRO A 226 -4.80 -16.48 -11.84
N ASP A 227 -5.73 -16.42 -10.87
CA ASP A 227 -7.16 -16.70 -11.07
C ASP A 227 -8.03 -15.42 -11.01
N GLY A 228 -7.38 -14.25 -10.98
CA GLY A 228 -8.01 -12.97 -10.69
C GLY A 228 -8.13 -12.71 -9.19
N ALA A 229 -8.70 -11.56 -8.83
CA ALA A 229 -8.93 -11.17 -7.45
C ALA A 229 -10.27 -10.47 -7.32
N THR A 230 -11.05 -10.84 -6.30
CA THR A 230 -12.21 -10.06 -5.87
C THR A 230 -11.97 -9.64 -4.43
N PHE A 231 -12.06 -8.36 -4.16
CA PHE A 231 -11.81 -7.81 -2.84
C PHE A 231 -12.66 -6.58 -2.58
N TYR A 232 -12.74 -6.21 -1.31
CA TYR A 232 -13.63 -5.18 -0.82
C TYR A 232 -12.82 -4.15 -0.03
N LEU A 233 -13.23 -2.90 -0.15
CA LEU A 233 -12.66 -1.76 0.55
C LEU A 233 -13.77 -0.98 1.25
N ASP A 234 -13.50 -0.48 2.44
CA ASP A 234 -14.45 0.31 3.21
C ASP A 234 -13.72 1.31 4.12
N ASP A 235 -14.44 2.31 4.61
CA ASP A 235 -13.98 3.28 5.62
C ASP A 235 -12.60 3.92 5.31
N ILE A 236 -12.38 4.36 4.08
CA ILE A 236 -11.11 4.92 3.61
C ILE A 236 -11.04 6.41 3.98
N ARG A 237 -10.07 6.81 4.82
CA ARG A 237 -9.93 8.21 5.26
C ARG A 237 -8.52 8.60 5.71
N TYR A 238 -8.19 9.88 5.56
CA TYR A 238 -7.04 10.49 6.21
C TYR A 238 -7.39 10.89 7.65
N GLU A 239 -6.42 10.76 8.56
CA GLU A 239 -6.54 11.01 10.01
C GLU A 239 -5.28 11.67 10.57
#